data_AF-A0A379D8U1-F1
#
_entry.id   AF-A0A379D8U1-F1
#
_cell.length_a   1.000
_cell.length_b   1.000
_cell.length_c   1.000
_cell.angle_alpha   90.00
_cell.angle_beta   90.00
_cell.angle_gamma   90.00
#
_symmetry.space_group_name_H-M   'P 1'
#
loop_
_entity.id
_entity.type
_entity.pdbx_description
1 polymer ?
#
loop_
_entity_poly.entity_id
_entity_poly.type
_entity_poly.pdbx_seq_one_letter_code
_entity_poly.pdbx_strand_id
1 'polypeptide(L)' 'MVKEYVCNRNLYKKIKKFDHKEMDEFLTKVYMEGWNNALKEVEHIGESPREKLEKVLNKTKGVGPKLKAAILNMWSE' A
#
# COMPACT_ATOMS: atom_id res chain seq x y z
N MET A 1 12.67 -10.83 -7.53
CA MET A 1 12.11 -11.64 -8.63
C MET A 1 10.61 -11.50 -8.57
N VAL A 2 9.96 -11.01 -9.64
CA VAL A 2 8.50 -10.98 -9.73
C VAL A 2 8.04 -12.44 -9.79
N LYS A 3 7.24 -12.90 -8.83
CA LYS A 3 6.62 -14.22 -8.91
C LYS A 3 5.67 -14.20 -10.11
N GLU A 4 6.06 -14.83 -11.21
CA GLU A 4 5.14 -15.06 -12.31
C GLU A 4 3.97 -15.91 -11.80
N TYR A 5 2.77 -15.34 -11.87
CA TYR A 5 1.54 -16.07 -11.62
C TYR A 5 1.28 -17.01 -12.81
N VAL A 6 1.92 -18.19 -12.79
CA VAL A 6 1.76 -19.20 -13.84
C VAL A 6 0.40 -19.87 -13.68
N CYS A 7 -0.50 -19.64 -14.66
CA CYS A 7 -1.79 -20.31 -14.70
C CYS A 7 -1.61 -21.80 -15.00
N ASN A 8 -1.80 -22.64 -13.99
CA ASN A 8 -1.72 -24.09 -14.18
C ASN A 8 -3.00 -24.64 -14.86
N ARG A 9 -2.90 -25.82 -15.47
CA ARG A 9 -3.99 -26.42 -16.25
C ARG A 9 -5.27 -26.64 -15.44
N ASN A 10 -5.16 -26.87 -14.13
CA ASN A 10 -6.31 -27.08 -13.26
C ASN A 10 -7.04 -25.76 -12.99
N LEU A 11 -6.29 -24.68 -12.74
CA LEU A 11 -6.82 -23.34 -12.53
C LEU A 11 -7.52 -22.83 -13.80
N TYR A 12 -6.91 -23.01 -14.97
CA TYR A 12 -7.52 -22.68 -16.26
C TYR A 12 -8.86 -23.39 -16.46
N LYS A 13 -8.90 -24.71 -16.24
CA LYS A 13 -10.14 -25.50 -16.37
C LYS A 13 -11.21 -25.09 -15.36
N LYS A 14 -10.81 -24.62 -14.19
CA LYS A 14 -11.74 -24.11 -13.16
C LYS A 14 -12.34 -22.78 -13.61
N ILE A 15 -11.51 -21.79 -13.96
CA ILE A 15 -11.96 -20.46 -14.41
C ILE A 15 -12.84 -20.56 -15.65
N LYS A 16 -12.49 -21.44 -16.61
CA LYS A 16 -13.30 -21.66 -17.82
C LYS A 16 -14.74 -22.12 -17.53
N LYS A 17 -14.99 -22.74 -16.38
CA LYS A 17 -16.30 -23.27 -16.00
C LYS A 17 -17.13 -22.31 -15.15
N PHE A 18 -16.60 -21.14 -14.79
CA PHE A 18 -17.31 -20.19 -13.95
C PHE A 18 -18.60 -19.72 -14.63
N ASP A 19 -19.66 -19.67 -13.83
CA ASP A 19 -20.84 -18.90 -14.19
C ASP A 19 -20.58 -17.38 -14.05
N HIS A 20 -21.55 -16.56 -14.43
CA HIS A 20 -21.39 -15.10 -14.38
C HIS A 20 -21.09 -14.58 -12.97
N LYS A 21 -21.70 -15.17 -11.95
CA LYS A 21 -21.51 -14.75 -10.56
C LYS A 21 -20.15 -15.15 -10.04
N GLU A 22 -19.73 -16.39 -10.30
CA GLU A 22 -18.39 -16.89 -9.96
C GLU A 22 -17.29 -16.08 -10.66
N MET A 23 -17.53 -15.64 -11.90
CA MET A 23 -16.60 -14.79 -12.64
C MET A 23 -16.51 -13.39 -12.02
N ASP A 24 -17.64 -12.77 -11.66
CA ASP A 24 -17.66 -11.45 -11.01
C ASP A 24 -16.95 -11.47 -9.66
N GLU A 25 -17.20 -12.52 -8.85
CA GLU A 25 -16.51 -12.73 -7.58
C GLU A 25 -15.01 -12.93 -7.77
N PHE A 26 -14.60 -13.71 -8.79
CA PHE A 26 -13.19 -13.93 -9.10
C PHE A 26 -12.48 -12.63 -9.49
N LEU A 27 -13.05 -11.84 -10.41
CA LEU A 27 -12.47 -10.57 -10.85
C LEU A 27 -12.38 -9.55 -9.70
N THR A 28 -13.46 -9.46 -8.91
CA THR A 28 -13.52 -8.58 -7.74
C THR A 28 -12.42 -8.94 -6.74
N LYS A 29 -12.22 -10.24 -6.48
CA LYS A 29 -11.18 -10.73 -5.59
C LYS A 29 -9.78 -10.40 -6.10
N VAL A 30 -9.50 -10.66 -7.38
CA VAL A 30 -8.19 -10.34 -7.99
C VAL A 30 -7.88 -8.85 -7.88
N TYR A 31 -8.88 -7.99 -8.14
CA TYR A 31 -8.72 -6.55 -8.00
C TYR A 31 -8.41 -6.14 -6.55
N MET A 32 -9.20 -6.62 -5.58
CA MET A 32 -8.98 -6.31 -4.17
C MET A 32 -7.62 -6.81 -3.66
N GLU A 33 -7.19 -8.01 -4.06
CA GLU A 33 -5.88 -8.55 -3.71
C GLU A 33 -4.75 -7.69 -4.29
N GLY A 34 -4.86 -7.27 -5.55
CA GLY A 34 -3.91 -6.36 -6.18
C GLY A 34 -3.83 -5.01 -5.46
N TRP A 35 -4.98 -4.42 -5.14
CA TRP A 35 -5.06 -3.16 -4.40
C TRP A 35 -4.43 -3.27 -3.00
N ASN A 36 -4.76 -4.32 -2.25
CA ASN A 36 -4.22 -4.54 -0.91
C ASN A 36 -2.71 -4.83 -0.93
N ASN A 37 -2.22 -5.54 -1.93
CA ASN A 37 -0.78 -5.76 -2.11
C ASN A 37 -0.07 -4.45 -2.44
N ALA A 38 -0.64 -3.63 -3.34
CA ALA A 38 -0.11 -2.30 -3.63
C ALA A 38 -0.11 -1.41 -2.38
N LEU A 39 -1.17 -1.43 -1.57
CA LEU A 39 -1.22 -0.71 -0.29
C LEU A 39 -0.13 -1.17 0.69
N LYS A 40 0.11 -2.47 0.82
CA LYS A 40 1.19 -3.01 1.66
C LYS A 40 2.57 -2.61 1.15
N GLU A 41 2.77 -2.63 -0.17
CA GLU A 41 4.00 -2.12 -0.77
C GLU A 41 4.14 -0.61 -0.53
N VAL A 42 3.06 0.16 -0.59
CA VAL A 42 3.04 1.60 -0.30
C VAL A 42 3.27 1.91 1.18
N GLU A 43 2.74 1.10 2.11
CA GLU A 43 3.09 1.16 3.54
C GLU A 43 4.59 0.95 3.77
N HIS A 44 5.28 0.25 2.87
CA HIS A 44 6.73 0.05 2.90
C HIS A 44 7.52 1.04 2.02
N ILE A 45 6.86 1.82 1.14
CA ILE A 45 7.51 2.75 0.19
C ILE A 45 7.31 4.22 0.59
N GLY A 46 6.32 4.53 1.42
CA GLY A 46 6.08 5.87 1.92
C GLY A 46 6.66 6.06 3.31
N GLU A 47 7.65 6.96 3.44
CA GLU A 47 7.90 7.61 4.72
C GLU A 47 6.56 8.04 5.33
N SER A 48 6.32 7.68 6.59
CA SER A 48 5.11 8.10 7.27
C SER A 48 4.99 9.64 7.17
N PRO A 49 3.78 10.22 7.18
CA PRO A 49 3.62 11.67 7.17
C PRO A 49 4.51 12.38 8.22
N ARG A 50 4.73 11.71 9.37
CA ARG A 50 5.66 12.12 10.42
C ARG A 50 7.12 12.11 9.99
N GLU A 51 7.59 11.05 9.34
CA GLU A 51 8.97 10.94 8.85
C GLU A 51 9.27 11.99 7.76
N LYS A 52 8.31 12.23 6.85
CA LYS A 52 8.42 13.32 5.87
C LYS A 52 8.50 14.69 6.54
N LEU A 53 7.64 14.93 7.54
CA LEU A 53 7.61 16.17 8.30
C LEU A 53 8.91 16.37 9.09
N GLU A 54 9.45 15.33 9.71
CA GLU A 54 10.73 15.36 10.40
C GLU A 54 11.89 15.69 9.46
N LYS A 55 11.92 15.10 8.25
CA LYS A 55 12.93 15.44 7.23
C LYS A 55 12.82 16.89 6.77
N VAL A 56 11.60 17.43 6.61
CA VAL A 56 11.38 18.83 6.23
C VAL A 56 11.81 19.77 7.35
N LEU A 57 11.42 19.49 8.60
CA LEU A 57 11.79 20.27 9.79
C LEU A 57 13.31 20.26 10.06
N ASN A 58 14.00 19.19 9.68
CA ASN A 58 15.46 19.11 9.79
C ASN A 58 16.19 19.92 8.71
N LYS A 59 15.57 20.16 7.55
CA LYS A 59 16.13 20.97 6.46
C LYS A 59 15.80 22.47 6.57
N THR A 60 14.72 22.85 7.26
CA THR A 60 14.32 24.25 7.40
C THR A 60 15.19 25.01 8.39
N LYS A 61 15.89 26.03 7.89
CA LYS A 61 16.73 26.93 8.67
C LYS A 61 15.87 27.78 9.61
N GLY A 62 16.21 27.81 10.91
CA GLY A 62 15.52 28.61 11.93
C GLY A 62 14.50 27.84 12.77
N VAL A 63 14.23 26.58 12.47
CA VAL A 63 13.38 25.73 13.33
C VAL A 63 14.24 25.07 14.40
N GLY A 64 14.15 25.58 15.63
CA GLY A 64 14.84 25.02 16.80
C GLY A 64 14.19 23.74 17.35
N PRO A 65 14.92 22.94 18.16
CA PRO A 65 14.47 21.63 18.65
C PRO A 65 13.13 21.67 19.41
N LYS A 66 12.88 22.76 20.15
CA LYS A 66 11.63 22.96 20.90
C LYS A 66 10.40 23.11 19.99
N LEU A 67 10.55 23.83 18.88
CA LEU A 67 9.47 24.03 17.90
C LEU A 67 9.23 22.75 17.08
N LYS A 68 10.28 21.99 16.76
CA LYS A 68 10.15 20.68 16.12
C LYS A 68 9.32 19.71 16.95
N ALA A 69 9.63 19.60 18.24
CA ALA A 69 8.90 18.71 19.15
C ALA A 69 7.43 19.11 19.29
N ALA A 70 7.14 20.41 19.38
CA ALA A 70 5.76 20.90 19.44
C ALA A 70 4.96 20.57 18.17
N ILE A 71 5.54 20.79 16.99
CA ILE A 71 4.91 20.48 15.70
C ILE A 71 4.68 18.98 15.54
N LEU A 72 5.66 18.14 15.90
CA LEU A 72 5.54 16.68 15.81
C LEU A 72 4.50 16.11 16.79
N ASN A 73 4.37 16.69 17.99
CA ASN A 73 3.37 16.27 18.97
C ASN A 73 1.95 16.67 18.55
N MET A 74 1.79 17.82 17.91
CA MET A 74 0.49 18.31 17.42
C MET A 74 -0.10 17.45 16.28
N TRP A 75 0.75 16.73 15.55
CA TRP A 75 0.35 15.78 14.50
C TRP A 75 0.16 14.34 15.02
N SER A 76 0.23 14.13 16.34
CA SER A 76 0.10 12.82 16.99
C SER A 76 -1.30 12.54 17.58
N GLU A 77 -2.26 13.44 17.34
CA GLU A 77 -3.71 13.27 17.61
C GLU A 77 -4.47 13.07 16.29
#